data_AF-A0A418UPW5-F1
#
_entry.id   AF-A0A418UPW5-F1
#
_cell.length_a   1.000
_cell.length_b   1.000
_cell.length_c   1.000
_cell.angle_alpha   90.00
_cell.angle_beta   90.00
_cell.angle_gamma   90.00
#
_symmetry.space_group_name_H-M   'P 1'
#
loop_
_entity.id
_entity.type
_entity.pdbx_description
1 polymer ?
#
loop_
_entity_poly.entity_id
_entity_poly.type
_entity_poly.pdbx_seq_one_letter_code
_entity_poly.pdbx_strand_id
1 'polypeptide(L)' 'MAHVRKVIQGAHAGTDLAALGVFGQRHLERVYAAYHEVSPLAAGWRERVGLHSLHLLMIHAFLFGGSYGAEAVGVARQYV' A
#
# COMPACT_ATOMS: atom_id res chain seq x y z
N MET A 1 -18.33 17.54 9.84
CA MET A 1 -18.02 16.21 10.40
C MET A 1 -17.88 15.23 9.26
N ALA A 2 -16.67 14.72 9.02
CA ALA A 2 -16.44 13.74 7.96
C ALA A 2 -17.08 12.41 8.35
N HIS A 3 -18.10 12.00 7.61
CA HIS A 3 -18.74 10.70 7.76
C HIS A 3 -17.72 9.64 7.32
N VAL A 4 -17.12 8.88 8.25
CA VAL A 4 -16.27 7.74 7.90
C VAL A 4 -17.13 6.71 7.18
N ARG A 5 -16.93 6.61 5.87
CA ARG A 5 -17.55 5.57 5.04
C ARG A 5 -16.74 4.29 5.23
N LYS A 6 -17.42 3.15 5.26
CA LYS A 6 -16.77 1.83 5.38
C LYS A 6 -15.73 1.68 4.27
N VAL A 7 -14.48 1.40 4.61
CA VAL A 7 -13.42 1.08 3.64
C VAL A 7 -13.29 -0.43 3.59
N ILE A 8 -14.23 -1.10 2.92
CA ILE A 8 -14.16 -2.53 2.63
C ILE A 8 -14.65 -2.69 1.19
N GLN A 9 -13.80 -3.26 0.34
CA GLN A 9 -14.08 -3.51 -1.07
C GLN A 9 -13.40 -4.82 -1.50
N GLY A 10 -13.92 -5.49 -2.53
CA GLY A 10 -13.26 -6.64 -3.15
C GLY A 10 -12.05 -6.16 -3.96
N ALA A 11 -10.92 -5.93 -3.29
CA ALA A 11 -9.66 -5.53 -3.90
C ALA A 11 -8.68 -6.72 -4.00
N HIS A 12 -7.61 -6.53 -4.77
CA HIS A 12 -6.50 -7.48 -4.75
C HIS A 12 -5.84 -7.52 -3.36
N ALA A 13 -5.53 -8.72 -2.86
CA ALA A 13 -4.86 -8.89 -1.56
C ALA A 13 -3.53 -8.10 -1.46
N GLY A 14 -2.85 -7.89 -2.59
CA GLY A 14 -1.65 -7.05 -2.67
C GLY A 14 -1.88 -5.61 -2.22
N THR A 15 -3.09 -5.07 -2.38
CA THR A 15 -3.45 -3.73 -1.91
C THR A 15 -3.38 -3.62 -0.39
N ASP A 16 -3.98 -4.58 0.32
CA ASP A 16 -3.98 -4.59 1.78
C ASP A 16 -2.57 -4.86 2.34
N LEU A 17 -1.82 -5.76 1.69
CA LEU A 17 -0.43 -6.04 2.05
C LEU A 17 0.52 -4.85 1.81
N ALA A 18 0.29 -4.07 0.75
CA ALA A 18 1.07 -2.86 0.49
C ALA A 18 0.75 -1.75 1.51
N ALA A 19 -0.51 -1.65 1.97
CA ALA A 19 -0.91 -0.68 2.98
C ALA A 19 -0.15 -0.85 4.32
N LEU A 20 0.23 -2.08 4.67
CA LEU A 20 1.06 -2.35 5.85
C LEU A 20 2.43 -1.65 5.78
N GLY A 21 2.99 -1.50 4.57
CA GLY A 21 4.28 -0.85 4.37
C GLY A 21 4.24 0.68 4.48
N VAL A 22 3.14 1.31 4.07
CA VAL A 22 3.01 2.78 3.96
C VAL A 22 3.21 3.49 5.31
N PHE A 23 2.82 2.86 6.43
CA PHE A 23 2.95 3.44 7.77
C PHE A 23 3.95 2.70 8.66
N GLY A 24 4.82 1.87 8.07
CA GLY A 24 5.92 1.23 8.79
C GLY A 24 5.50 0.10 9.73
N GLN A 25 4.71 -0.87 9.25
CA GLN A 25 4.37 -2.05 10.04
C GLN A 25 5.63 -2.78 10.54
N ARG A 26 5.66 -3.06 11.84
CA ARG A 26 6.73 -3.84 12.47
C ARG A 26 6.73 -5.27 11.91
N HIS A 27 7.91 -5.76 11.55
CA HIS A 27 8.11 -7.11 11.01
C HIS A 27 7.42 -7.37 9.66
N LEU A 28 7.32 -6.35 8.80
CA LEU A 28 6.66 -6.44 7.50
C LEU A 28 7.08 -7.66 6.66
N GLU A 29 8.38 -7.95 6.57
CA GLU A 29 8.89 -9.12 5.83
C GLU A 29 8.39 -10.46 6.41
N ARG A 30 8.24 -10.56 7.74
CA ARG A 30 7.67 -11.75 8.37
C ARG A 30 6.20 -11.92 8.03
N VAL A 31 5.46 -10.81 7.97
CA VAL A 31 4.05 -10.83 7.55
C VAL A 31 3.94 -11.30 6.10
N TYR A 32 4.79 -10.78 5.20
CA TYR A 32 4.82 -11.23 3.80
C TYR A 32 5.17 -12.70 3.65
N ALA A 33 6.18 -13.19 4.39
CA ALA A 33 6.56 -14.60 4.36
C ALA A 33 5.40 -15.50 4.84
N ALA A 34 4.83 -15.21 6.00
CA ALA A 34 3.73 -16.00 6.56
C ALA A 34 2.46 -15.95 5.68
N TYR A 35 2.16 -14.80 5.06
CA TYR A 35 1.05 -14.70 4.12
C TYR A 35 1.30 -15.56 2.88
N HIS A 36 2.52 -15.51 2.32
CA HIS A 36 2.89 -16.27 1.14
C HIS A 36 2.82 -17.79 1.36
N GLU A 37 3.15 -18.27 2.56
CA GLU A 37 3.05 -19.70 2.94
C GLU A 37 1.62 -20.24 2.81
N VAL A 38 0.60 -19.44 3.15
CA VAL A 38 -0.81 -19.87 3.13
C VAL A 38 -1.56 -19.45 1.88
N SER A 39 -1.11 -18.38 1.22
CA SER A 39 -1.72 -17.80 0.02
C SER A 39 -0.60 -17.26 -0.89
N PRO A 40 -0.10 -18.09 -1.83
CA PRO A 40 1.05 -17.73 -2.65
C PRO A 40 0.85 -16.42 -3.40
N LEU A 41 1.71 -15.45 -3.08
CA LEU A 41 1.78 -14.18 -3.79
C LEU A 41 2.27 -14.42 -5.23
N ALA A 42 1.59 -13.80 -6.19
CA ALA A 42 1.92 -13.92 -7.60
C ALA A 42 3.36 -13.44 -7.90
N ALA A 43 3.96 -13.99 -8.96
CA ALA A 43 5.27 -13.53 -9.42
C ALA A 43 5.30 -12.00 -9.62
N GLY A 44 6.43 -11.38 -9.27
CA GLY A 44 6.60 -9.93 -9.37
C GLY A 44 5.78 -9.10 -8.38
N TRP A 45 5.29 -9.70 -7.27
CA TRP A 45 4.43 -8.97 -6.33
C TRP A 45 5.17 -7.83 -5.60
N ARG A 46 6.47 -7.99 -5.33
CA ARG A 46 7.29 -6.97 -4.63
C ARG A 46 7.39 -5.70 -5.45
N GLU A 47 7.57 -5.87 -6.76
CA GLU A 47 7.63 -4.81 -7.76
C GLU A 47 6.29 -4.09 -7.88
N ARG A 48 5.16 -4.76 -7.54
CA ARG A 48 3.83 -4.15 -7.51
C ARG A 48 3.44 -3.52 -6.17
N VAL A 49 4.24 -3.70 -5.10
CA VAL A 49 3.92 -3.11 -3.79
C VAL A 49 3.78 -1.59 -3.90
N GLY A 50 4.73 -0.91 -4.54
CA GLY A 50 4.67 0.55 -4.74
C GLY A 50 3.40 0.99 -5.50
N LEU A 51 3.05 0.28 -6.57
CA LEU A 51 1.84 0.53 -7.36
C LEU A 51 0.57 0.43 -6.49
N HIS A 52 0.49 -0.57 -5.63
CA HIS A 52 -0.61 -0.75 -4.69
C HIS A 52 -0.63 0.31 -3.58
N SER A 53 0.53 0.79 -3.13
CA SER A 53 0.65 1.85 -2.11
C SER A 53 0.19 3.23 -2.61
N LEU A 54 0.28 3.51 -3.92
CA LEU A 54 -0.05 4.83 -4.48
C LEU A 54 -1.46 5.31 -4.13
N HIS A 55 -2.46 4.42 -4.11
CA HIS A 55 -3.83 4.78 -3.73
C HIS A 55 -3.87 5.40 -2.32
N LEU A 56 -3.21 4.76 -1.37
CA LEU A 56 -3.22 5.19 0.03
C LEU A 56 -2.40 6.47 0.23
N LEU A 57 -1.24 6.56 -0.43
CA LEU A 57 -0.41 7.77 -0.43
C LEU A 57 -1.15 8.97 -1.03
N MET A 58 -1.88 8.79 -2.14
CA MET A 58 -2.67 9.85 -2.78
C MET A 58 -3.82 10.33 -1.88
N ILE A 59 -4.51 9.41 -1.18
CA ILE A 59 -5.51 9.78 -0.18
C ILE A 59 -4.88 10.62 0.94
N HIS A 60 -3.71 10.22 1.44
CA HIS A 60 -3.03 10.94 2.52
C HIS A 60 -2.48 12.29 2.06
N ALA A 61 -1.97 12.38 0.84
CA ALA A 61 -1.58 13.64 0.23
C ALA A 61 -2.78 14.60 0.12
N PHE A 62 -3.95 14.10 -0.29
CA PHE A 62 -5.17 14.91 -0.40
C PHE A 62 -5.71 15.35 0.97
N LEU A 63 -5.75 14.46 1.95
CA LEU A 63 -6.35 14.73 3.26
C LEU A 63 -5.43 15.50 4.20
N PHE A 64 -4.11 15.27 4.13
CA PHE A 64 -3.14 15.74 5.13
C PHE A 64 -2.00 16.59 4.54
N GLY A 65 -1.78 16.57 3.22
CA GLY A 65 -0.69 17.32 2.59
C GLY A 65 0.70 16.88 3.05
N GLY A 66 1.61 17.83 3.26
CA GLY A 66 2.96 17.56 3.78
C GLY A 66 3.82 16.69 2.86
N SER A 67 4.59 15.77 3.44
CA SER A 67 5.55 14.91 2.72
C SER A 67 4.89 13.84 1.84
N TYR A 68 3.60 13.54 2.05
CA TYR A 68 2.90 12.46 1.33
C TYR A 68 2.86 12.68 -0.18
N GLY A 69 2.80 13.94 -0.64
CA GLY A 69 2.84 14.26 -2.07
C GLY A 69 4.20 13.93 -2.71
N ALA A 70 5.30 14.28 -2.03
CA ALA A 70 6.65 13.97 -2.50
C ALA A 70 6.91 12.46 -2.48
N GLU A 71 6.42 11.76 -1.45
CA GLU A 71 6.49 10.31 -1.34
C GLU A 71 5.72 9.62 -2.48
N ALA A 72 4.48 10.05 -2.77
CA ALA A 72 3.69 9.52 -3.88
C ALA A 72 4.40 9.69 -5.23
N VAL A 73 5.02 10.86 -5.48
CA VAL A 73 5.82 11.09 -6.69
C VAL A 73 7.05 10.19 -6.73
N GLY A 74 7.75 10.02 -5.60
CA GLY A 74 8.90 9.14 -5.50
C GLY A 74 8.58 7.69 -5.86
N VAL A 75 7.45 7.17 -5.36
CA VAL A 75 6.96 5.83 -5.70
C VAL A 75 6.53 5.76 -7.17
N ALA A 76 5.78 6.74 -7.67
CA ALA A 76 5.30 6.75 -9.06
C ALA A 76 6.45 6.74 -10.08
N ARG A 77 7.58 7.39 -9.77
CA ARG A 77 8.78 7.42 -10.62
C ARG A 77 9.42 6.05 -10.86
N GLN A 78 9.10 5.04 -10.06
CA GLN A 78 9.61 3.68 -10.26
C GLN A 78 8.95 2.95 -11.44
N TYR A 79 7.88 3.54 -12.01
CA TYR A 79 7.02 2.90 -13.01
C TYR A 79 6.91 3.66 -14.34
N VAL A 80 7.74 4.69 -14.55
CA VAL A 80 7.72 5.55 -15.76
C VAL A 80 9.09 5.65 -16.40
#